data_AF-A0A9P8JJ09-F1
#
_entry.id   AF-A0A9P8JJ09-F1
#
_cell.length_a   1.000
_cell.length_b   1.000
_cell.length_c   1.000
_cell.angle_alpha   90.00
_cell.angle_beta   90.00
_cell.angle_gamma   90.00
#
_symmetry.space_group_name_H-M   'P 1'
#
loop_
_entity.id
_entity.type
_entity.pdbx_description
1 polymer ?
#
loop_
_entity_poly.entity_id
_entity_poly.type
_entity_poly.pdbx_seq_one_letter_code
_entity_poly.pdbx_strand_id
1 'polypeptide(L)'
;LGAGFVMVWRNQVRWRIAQDDDPRKFMTVDSGDYVLAIPDYNYYARQLKEDEEIDSQSGSSSVNSSKATAAFKKVVMKLSGNVQWMAGLTFEREVENGKRSFDFCPHYKVKLRHPDHAKAPPGEVYDAFKDFRSHWIHGSIAISAPQDRDWNVANLQPSKNYNSVHLTPRFFTHFYNWWSLFSGVMSLPVRQGPLWGSMEKSSKKFGRHLGTIKYNLLFSPLFISHIYKHKDAEDYQNDVVSATGLKMKLDSFMLDLHQRRETFELPATGEKKAKRTTAMKINQCQLDFISADIRAISASIKGTNTTDLDRADEATLASYQTHDVTQVDMSKFTIPDNDLTWIDMDDFVELDWILPAETNPATKILPLAFAPRFTYFRQTDHGDSVSGDTTRSSIFGDEPTHFCVMSKRNDPRRVQADLIESRIHRIEEQMAHNERAVGEQEVKVVRTHEGDEQLNERLRALKNHTEALQKKHEFLCELLDVLIEKLQQEDPSIAAEIDTDELPDRDAEKDNAPKEDTNPIADYTSDFNNRFVVHNAQIKWNNSLRNIILRYVHQVSQRRGFVYYMSRRAVKFILDILEEQKKSSPQAQDNR
;
A
#
# COMPACT_ATOMS: atom_id res chain seq x y z
N LEU A 1 7.66 -17.73 13.55
CA LEU A 1 7.90 -16.53 14.38
C LEU A 1 7.99 -15.31 13.46
N GLY A 2 7.53 -14.13 13.90
CA GLY A 2 7.77 -12.87 13.18
C GLY A 2 9.16 -12.33 13.54
N ALA A 3 10.19 -12.80 12.83
CA ALA A 3 11.60 -12.59 13.19
C ALA A 3 12.13 -11.17 12.84
N GLY A 4 11.23 -10.26 12.49
CA GLY A 4 11.54 -8.88 12.13
C GLY A 4 11.87 -8.68 10.65
N PHE A 5 12.15 -7.42 10.31
CA PHE A 5 12.56 -7.02 8.98
C PHE A 5 13.97 -6.45 9.04
N VAL A 6 14.72 -6.62 7.95
CA VAL A 6 15.98 -5.93 7.72
C VAL A 6 15.76 -4.84 6.69
N MET A 7 16.29 -3.65 6.99
CA MET A 7 16.33 -2.51 6.08
C MET A 7 17.77 -2.34 5.61
N VAL A 8 17.98 -2.29 4.31
CA VAL A 8 19.31 -2.21 3.71
C VAL A 8 19.35 -1.01 2.76
N TRP A 9 20.22 -0.06 3.06
CA TRP A 9 20.51 1.08 2.19
C TRP A 9 21.83 0.82 1.46
N ARG A 10 21.87 1.07 0.16
CA ARG A 10 23.07 0.86 -0.68
C ARG A 10 23.30 2.06 -1.59
N ASN A 11 24.53 2.17 -2.08
CA ASN A 11 24.98 3.18 -3.04
C ASN A 11 24.89 4.62 -2.51
N GLN A 12 26.03 5.25 -2.24
CA GLN A 12 26.13 6.66 -1.79
C GLN A 12 25.25 6.99 -0.56
N VAL A 13 25.24 6.09 0.43
CA VAL A 13 24.39 6.24 1.62
C VAL A 13 24.84 7.44 2.46
N ARG A 14 23.90 8.36 2.73
CA ARG A 14 24.09 9.49 3.64
C ARG A 14 23.02 9.46 4.71
N TRP A 15 23.43 9.17 5.94
CA TRP A 15 22.56 9.17 7.11
C TRP A 15 22.76 10.45 7.93
N ARG A 16 21.71 11.28 8.01
CA ARG A 16 21.67 12.48 8.85
C ARG A 16 20.71 12.25 10.00
N ILE A 17 21.13 12.63 11.20
CA ILE A 17 20.32 12.58 12.43
C ILE A 17 20.41 13.96 13.07
N ALA A 18 19.27 14.62 13.29
CA ALA A 18 19.14 15.93 13.93
C ALA A 18 20.10 17.00 13.35
N GLN A 19 20.29 17.03 12.04
CA GLN A 19 21.08 18.05 11.33
C GLN A 19 20.24 19.19 10.76
N ASP A 20 18.91 19.00 10.66
CA ASP A 20 17.95 20.02 10.21
C ASP A 20 17.20 20.53 11.45
N ASP A 21 16.93 21.83 11.52
CA ASP A 21 16.15 22.44 12.60
C ASP A 21 14.67 22.02 12.53
N ASP A 22 14.20 21.54 11.37
CA ASP A 22 12.85 21.02 11.19
C ASP A 22 12.70 19.62 11.86
N PRO A 23 11.89 19.49 12.94
CA PRO A 23 11.69 18.22 13.64
C PRO A 23 11.02 17.14 12.78
N ARG A 24 10.38 17.52 11.67
CA ARG A 24 9.82 16.57 10.69
C ARG A 24 10.91 15.80 9.95
N LYS A 25 12.15 16.30 9.94
CA LYS A 25 13.34 15.68 9.34
C LYS A 25 14.33 15.21 10.40
N PHE A 26 13.83 14.76 11.56
CA PHE A 26 14.65 14.27 12.66
C PHE A 26 15.72 13.25 12.21
N MET A 27 15.36 12.33 11.31
CA MET A 27 16.30 11.39 10.70
C MET A 27 16.03 11.29 9.20
N THR A 28 17.07 11.43 8.37
CA THR A 28 17.00 11.22 6.91
C THR A 28 18.11 10.29 6.46
N VAL A 29 17.78 9.29 5.64
CA VAL A 29 18.73 8.41 4.97
C VAL A 29 18.53 8.56 3.47
N ASP A 30 19.49 9.18 2.80
CA ASP A 30 19.52 9.26 1.34
C ASP A 30 20.40 8.13 0.82
N SER A 31 19.92 7.37 -0.18
CA SER A 31 20.67 6.27 -0.79
C SER A 31 20.30 6.09 -2.26
N GLY A 32 21.15 5.42 -3.03
CA GLY A 32 20.84 5.05 -4.41
C GLY A 32 19.75 3.98 -4.46
N ASP A 33 19.85 2.99 -3.56
CA ASP A 33 18.89 1.89 -3.44
C ASP A 33 18.48 1.63 -1.98
N TYR A 34 17.29 1.09 -1.82
CA TYR A 34 16.74 0.64 -0.55
C TYR A 34 16.06 -0.72 -0.70
N VAL A 35 16.33 -1.63 0.24
CA VAL A 35 15.72 -2.96 0.27
C VAL A 35 15.11 -3.21 1.64
N LEU A 36 13.83 -3.60 1.66
CA LEU A 36 13.18 -4.18 2.83
C LEU A 36 13.03 -5.68 2.61
N ALA A 37 13.58 -6.48 3.52
CA ALA A 37 13.59 -7.94 3.37
C ALA A 37 13.37 -8.65 4.71
N ILE A 38 13.11 -9.95 4.62
CA ILE A 38 13.11 -10.86 5.77
C ILE A 38 14.47 -11.56 5.80
N PRO A 39 15.27 -11.39 6.86
CA PRO A 39 16.61 -11.95 6.92
C PRO A 39 16.60 -13.47 7.05
N ASP A 40 17.62 -14.14 6.49
CA ASP A 40 17.83 -15.57 6.71
C ASP A 40 18.78 -15.86 7.88
N TYR A 41 18.21 -15.93 9.08
CA TYR A 41 18.99 -16.29 10.28
C TYR A 41 19.59 -17.70 10.23
N ASN A 42 19.04 -18.63 9.44
CA ASN A 42 19.61 -19.97 9.33
C ASN A 42 20.91 -19.94 8.52
N TYR A 43 20.94 -19.12 7.46
CA TYR A 43 22.15 -18.85 6.70
C TYR A 43 23.23 -18.25 7.60
N TYR A 44 22.92 -17.17 8.34
CA TYR A 44 23.90 -16.55 9.24
C TYR A 44 24.38 -17.50 10.36
N ALA A 45 23.49 -18.34 10.90
CA ALA A 45 23.88 -19.31 11.92
C ALA A 45 24.81 -20.42 11.38
N ARG A 46 24.69 -20.79 10.09
CA ARG A 46 25.61 -21.74 9.44
C ARG A 46 26.96 -21.08 9.15
N GLN A 47 26.94 -19.87 8.59
CA GLN A 47 28.15 -19.11 8.32
C GLN A 47 28.99 -18.89 9.59
N LEU A 48 28.36 -18.58 10.73
CA LEU A 48 29.06 -18.46 12.01
C LEU A 48 29.77 -19.75 12.44
N LYS A 49 29.19 -20.92 12.17
CA LYS A 49 29.82 -22.22 12.49
C LYS A 49 30.99 -22.52 11.56
N GLU A 50 30.85 -22.22 10.28
CA GLU A 50 31.93 -22.39 9.30
C GLU A 50 33.12 -21.47 9.64
N ASP A 51 32.85 -20.21 10.01
CA ASP A 51 33.87 -19.27 10.46
C ASP A 51 34.57 -19.77 11.76
N GLU A 52 33.82 -20.31 12.73
CA GLU A 52 34.38 -20.91 13.95
C GLU A 52 35.25 -22.16 13.66
N GLU A 53 34.87 -22.99 12.69
CA GLU A 53 35.64 -24.17 12.28
C GLU A 53 36.93 -23.79 11.53
N ILE A 54 36.91 -22.72 10.72
CA ILE A 54 38.08 -22.21 9.98
C ILE A 54 39.07 -21.49 10.90
N ASP A 55 38.59 -20.72 11.89
CA ASP A 55 39.44 -20.06 12.89
C ASP A 55 40.16 -21.07 13.80
N SER A 56 39.65 -22.30 13.92
CA SER A 56 40.29 -23.37 14.72
C SER A 56 41.55 -23.97 14.07
N GLN A 57 41.75 -23.80 12.76
CA GLN A 57 42.90 -24.35 12.01
C GLN A 57 43.92 -23.30 11.55
N SER A 58 43.59 -22.01 11.67
CA SER A 58 44.45 -20.91 11.23
C SER A 58 44.37 -19.77 12.24
N GLY A 59 45.43 -19.57 13.03
CA GLY A 59 45.57 -18.47 13.99
C GLY A 59 45.75 -17.09 13.34
N SER A 60 44.97 -16.77 12.31
CA SER A 60 44.96 -15.48 11.62
C SER A 60 43.58 -14.85 11.73
N SER A 61 43.37 -14.09 12.81
CA SER A 61 42.24 -13.21 13.00
C SER A 61 42.29 -12.03 12.02
N SER A 62 41.93 -12.30 10.77
CA SER A 62 41.64 -11.28 9.77
C SER A 62 40.15 -11.35 9.46
N VAL A 63 39.42 -10.41 10.06
CA VAL A 63 38.02 -10.05 9.78
C VAL A 63 37.87 -9.86 8.26
N ASN A 64 37.55 -10.95 7.55
CA ASN A 64 37.14 -10.90 6.14
C ASN A 64 35.68 -10.43 6.09
N SER A 65 35.42 -9.19 6.49
CA SER A 65 34.13 -8.51 6.34
C SER A 65 33.82 -8.13 4.88
N SER A 66 34.52 -8.71 3.89
CA SER A 66 34.53 -8.24 2.51
C SER A 66 33.65 -9.05 1.55
N LYS A 67 32.95 -10.11 2.01
CA LYS A 67 32.05 -10.92 1.17
C LYS A 67 30.77 -11.46 1.84
N ALA A 68 30.36 -10.97 3.01
CA ALA A 68 29.07 -11.35 3.57
C ALA A 68 27.94 -10.59 2.86
N THR A 69 27.56 -11.05 1.67
CA THR A 69 26.37 -10.56 0.97
C THR A 69 25.17 -10.87 1.86
N ALA A 70 24.41 -9.84 2.24
CA ALA A 70 23.26 -10.04 3.13
C ALA A 70 22.28 -11.05 2.52
N ALA A 71 22.08 -12.19 3.20
CA ALA A 71 21.16 -13.24 2.79
C ALA A 71 19.74 -12.97 3.27
N PHE A 72 18.78 -13.13 2.36
CA PHE A 72 17.36 -12.87 2.61
C PHE A 72 16.54 -14.11 2.30
N LYS A 73 15.59 -14.45 3.19
CA LYS A 73 14.56 -15.46 2.89
C LYS A 73 13.57 -14.97 1.84
N LYS A 74 13.28 -13.66 1.87
CA LYS A 74 12.38 -13.00 0.93
C LYS A 74 12.68 -11.52 0.88
N VAL A 75 12.82 -10.98 -0.32
CA VAL A 75 12.76 -9.54 -0.54
C VAL A 75 11.30 -9.10 -0.64
N VAL A 76 10.94 -8.08 0.14
CA VAL A 76 9.57 -7.55 0.21
C VAL A 76 9.43 -6.29 -0.63
N MET A 77 10.41 -5.40 -0.57
CA MET A 77 10.41 -4.16 -1.31
C MET A 77 11.82 -3.84 -1.79
N LYS A 78 11.94 -3.41 -3.05
CA LYS A 78 13.15 -2.86 -3.65
C LYS A 78 12.81 -1.50 -4.21
N LEU A 79 13.54 -0.48 -3.79
CA LEU A 79 13.42 0.87 -4.31
C LEU A 79 14.77 1.28 -4.90
N SER A 80 14.74 2.00 -6.03
CA SER A 80 15.92 2.45 -6.74
C SER A 80 15.78 3.88 -7.25
N GLY A 81 16.94 4.49 -7.48
CA GLY A 81 17.10 5.83 -8.03
C GLY A 81 16.80 6.91 -7.02
N ASN A 82 17.81 7.26 -6.22
CA ASN A 82 17.78 8.33 -5.22
C ASN A 82 16.61 8.19 -4.24
N VAL A 83 16.67 7.12 -3.45
CA VAL A 83 15.72 6.87 -2.38
C VAL A 83 16.02 7.78 -1.20
N GLN A 84 14.99 8.43 -0.67
CA GLN A 84 15.05 9.09 0.63
C GLN A 84 14.09 8.43 1.60
N TRP A 85 14.65 7.95 2.71
CA TRP A 85 13.89 7.50 3.87
C TRP A 85 13.97 8.57 4.95
N MET A 86 12.84 8.94 5.54
CA MET A 86 12.75 10.01 6.54
C MET A 86 11.90 9.57 7.72
N ALA A 87 12.35 9.88 8.94
CA ALA A 87 11.53 9.84 10.12
C ALA A 87 11.49 11.22 10.79
N GLY A 88 10.29 11.67 11.11
CA GLY A 88 10.04 12.87 11.89
C GLY A 88 9.62 12.52 13.31
N LEU A 89 10.06 13.35 14.25
CA LEU A 89 9.71 13.24 15.65
C LEU A 89 9.43 14.64 16.18
N THR A 90 8.15 14.95 16.33
CA THR A 90 7.70 16.26 16.81
C THR A 90 7.07 16.11 18.19
N PHE A 91 7.31 17.08 19.06
CA PHE A 91 6.74 17.13 20.39
C PHE A 91 5.66 18.21 20.45
N GLU A 92 4.63 17.98 21.26
CA GLU A 92 3.57 18.97 21.50
C GLU A 92 3.34 19.08 23.01
N ARG A 93 3.09 20.31 23.47
CA ARG A 93 2.78 20.59 24.87
C ARG A 93 1.43 21.27 25.01
N GLU A 94 0.79 21.00 26.14
CA GLU A 94 -0.40 21.71 26.59
C GLU A 94 0.00 23.06 27.21
N VAL A 95 -0.74 24.10 26.87
CA VAL A 95 -0.64 25.47 27.38
C VAL A 95 -1.93 25.78 28.15
N GLU A 96 -1.91 26.80 29.01
CA GLU A 96 -3.08 27.26 29.75
C GLU A 96 -4.30 27.48 28.82
N ASN A 97 -5.49 27.16 29.33
CA ASN A 97 -6.78 27.20 28.62
C ASN A 97 -6.96 26.14 27.51
N GLY A 98 -6.28 24.99 27.61
CA GLY A 98 -6.46 23.86 26.68
C GLY A 98 -5.90 24.10 25.28
N LYS A 99 -5.07 25.14 25.12
CA LYS A 99 -4.33 25.39 23.87
C LYS A 99 -3.12 24.47 23.79
N ARG A 100 -2.66 24.19 22.57
CA ARG A 100 -1.48 23.35 22.32
C ARG A 100 -0.42 24.17 21.59
N SER A 101 0.85 23.87 21.87
CA SER A 101 1.99 24.57 21.27
C SER A 101 3.12 23.57 20.94
N PHE A 102 3.82 23.86 19.85
CA PHE A 102 5.03 23.17 19.41
C PHE A 102 6.31 23.90 19.87
N ASP A 103 6.17 25.01 20.60
CA ASP A 103 7.30 25.81 21.06
C ASP A 103 7.87 25.26 22.36
N PHE A 104 9.16 24.95 22.37
CA PHE A 104 9.87 24.45 23.54
C PHE A 104 11.04 25.35 23.90
N CYS A 105 11.30 25.48 25.21
CA CYS A 105 12.56 26.06 25.65
C CYS A 105 13.69 25.05 25.41
N PRO A 106 14.89 25.48 24.97
CA PRO A 106 16.02 24.57 24.81
C PRO A 106 16.44 23.94 26.15
N HIS A 107 16.94 22.70 26.11
CA HIS A 107 17.31 21.95 27.32
C HIS A 107 18.28 22.71 28.24
N TYR A 108 19.21 23.50 27.67
CA TYR A 108 20.18 24.28 28.43
C TYR A 108 19.57 25.46 29.21
N LYS A 109 18.30 25.83 28.96
CA LYS A 109 17.56 26.82 29.75
C LYS A 109 16.86 26.21 30.96
N VAL A 110 16.81 24.88 31.07
CA VAL A 110 16.22 24.17 32.21
C VAL A 110 17.10 24.37 33.44
N LYS A 111 16.55 25.03 34.48
CA LYS A 111 17.25 25.31 35.73
C LYS A 111 16.65 24.51 36.87
N LEU A 112 17.31 23.43 37.26
CA LEU A 112 16.94 22.67 38.45
C LEU A 112 17.27 23.50 39.69
N ARG A 113 16.36 23.54 40.66
CA ARG A 113 16.53 24.24 41.94
C ARG A 113 16.21 23.29 43.08
N HIS A 114 16.91 23.44 44.20
CA HIS A 114 16.50 22.78 45.45
C HIS A 114 15.08 23.25 45.83
N PRO A 115 14.21 22.37 46.36
CA PRO A 115 12.84 22.73 46.73
C PRO A 115 12.74 24.02 47.59
N ASP A 116 13.66 24.21 48.55
CA ASP A 116 13.69 25.40 49.41
C ASP A 116 13.97 26.72 48.66
N HIS A 117 14.54 26.63 47.46
CA HIS A 117 14.92 27.77 46.61
C HIS A 117 14.07 27.87 45.32
N ALA A 118 13.08 26.98 45.18
CA ALA A 118 12.15 26.92 44.05
C ALA A 118 10.99 27.92 44.23
N LYS A 119 11.33 29.22 44.34
CA LYS A 119 10.35 30.31 44.49
C LYS A 119 9.72 30.66 43.14
N ALA A 120 8.38 30.65 43.07
CA ALA A 120 7.58 31.08 41.93
C ALA A 120 6.73 32.33 42.30
N PRO A 121 6.18 33.04 41.30
CA PRO A 121 5.23 34.14 41.54
C PRO A 121 4.03 33.69 42.39
N PRO A 122 3.32 34.63 43.06
CA PRO A 122 2.15 34.31 43.88
C PRO A 122 1.11 33.53 43.07
N GLY A 123 0.76 32.33 43.53
CA GLY A 123 -0.23 31.46 42.89
C GLY A 123 0.34 30.39 41.94
N GLU A 124 1.66 30.40 41.67
CA GLU A 124 2.31 29.39 40.82
C GLU A 124 3.29 28.49 41.61
N VAL A 125 3.52 27.28 41.08
CA VAL A 125 4.56 26.36 41.56
C VAL A 125 5.73 26.41 40.60
N TYR A 126 6.96 26.48 41.10
CA TYR A 126 8.15 26.46 40.26
C TYR A 126 8.29 25.09 39.60
N ASP A 127 8.01 25.02 38.29
CA ASP A 127 8.25 23.85 37.46
C ASP A 127 9.43 24.13 36.52
N ALA A 128 10.59 23.55 36.84
CA ALA A 128 11.81 23.70 36.03
C ALA A 128 11.62 23.24 34.57
N PHE A 129 10.66 22.36 34.32
CA PHE A 129 10.37 21.79 33.02
C PHE A 129 9.10 22.37 32.38
N LYS A 130 8.48 23.43 32.92
CA LYS A 130 7.19 24.00 32.42
C LYS A 130 7.17 24.16 30.89
N ASP A 131 8.23 24.73 30.34
CA ASP A 131 8.36 25.02 28.90
C ASP A 131 9.23 24.00 28.13
N PHE A 132 9.74 22.96 28.81
CA PHE A 132 10.53 21.89 28.19
C PHE A 132 9.74 20.57 28.08
N ARG A 133 8.81 20.32 28.99
CA ARG A 133 8.07 19.06 29.09
C ARG A 133 7.05 18.94 27.97
N SER A 134 7.19 17.91 27.16
CA SER A 134 6.16 17.50 26.20
C SER A 134 5.04 16.71 26.86
N HIS A 135 3.84 16.86 26.33
CA HIS A 135 2.66 16.08 26.74
C HIS A 135 2.38 14.97 25.73
N TRP A 136 2.58 15.29 24.44
CA TRP A 136 2.38 14.39 23.32
C TRP A 136 3.59 14.29 22.40
N ILE A 137 3.67 13.15 21.73
CA ILE A 137 4.70 12.80 20.75
C ILE A 137 3.99 12.50 19.43
N HIS A 138 4.49 13.05 18.34
CA HIS A 138 4.00 12.83 16.99
C HIS A 138 5.11 12.23 16.15
N GLY A 139 4.85 11.05 15.60
CA GLY A 139 5.76 10.37 14.69
C GLY A 139 5.38 10.60 13.23
N SER A 140 6.38 10.70 12.36
CA SER A 140 6.17 10.57 10.93
C SER A 140 7.19 9.64 10.29
N ILE A 141 6.78 8.91 9.26
CA ILE A 141 7.67 8.12 8.42
C ILE A 141 7.35 8.46 6.97
N ALA A 142 8.36 8.86 6.21
CA ALA A 142 8.23 9.14 4.80
C ALA A 142 9.28 8.38 3.98
N ILE A 143 8.89 7.86 2.83
CA ILE A 143 9.80 7.22 1.87
C ILE A 143 9.47 7.75 0.47
N SER A 144 10.47 8.27 -0.24
CA SER A 144 10.32 8.73 -1.62
C SER A 144 11.35 8.07 -2.52
N ALA A 145 10.92 7.60 -3.69
CA ALA A 145 11.78 6.99 -4.71
C ALA A 145 11.20 7.23 -6.12
N PRO A 146 11.83 8.08 -6.96
CA PRO A 146 12.95 8.97 -6.65
C PRO A 146 12.57 10.20 -5.81
N GLN A 147 13.49 10.66 -4.96
CA GLN A 147 13.31 11.87 -4.15
C GLN A 147 13.23 13.14 -5.02
N ASP A 148 14.00 13.20 -6.11
CA ASP A 148 14.15 14.38 -6.98
C ASP A 148 12.99 14.59 -7.97
N ARG A 149 12.01 13.69 -7.99
CA ARG A 149 10.80 13.84 -8.81
C ARG A 149 9.89 14.92 -8.22
N ASP A 150 9.26 15.71 -9.09
CA ASP A 150 8.13 16.55 -8.72
C ASP A 150 6.90 15.68 -8.42
N TRP A 151 6.52 15.62 -7.14
CA TRP A 151 5.40 14.82 -6.63
C TRP A 151 4.05 15.56 -6.67
N ASN A 152 3.93 16.57 -7.55
CA ASN A 152 2.66 17.19 -7.86
C ASN A 152 1.71 16.20 -8.56
N VAL A 153 0.43 16.23 -8.18
CA VAL A 153 -0.67 15.42 -8.73
C VAL A 153 -0.77 15.53 -10.26
N ALA A 154 -0.47 16.69 -10.82
CA ALA A 154 -0.51 16.95 -12.26
C ALA A 154 0.69 16.35 -13.03
N ASN A 155 1.74 15.91 -12.34
CA ASN A 155 2.88 15.29 -12.98
C ASN A 155 2.58 13.82 -13.31
N LEU A 156 2.21 13.59 -14.58
CA LEU A 156 1.89 12.26 -15.10
C LEU A 156 3.11 11.48 -15.60
N GLN A 157 4.31 12.07 -15.58
CA GLN A 157 5.49 11.41 -16.13
C GLN A 157 6.04 10.35 -15.17
N PRO A 158 6.26 9.10 -15.65
CA PRO A 158 6.92 8.07 -14.88
C PRO A 158 8.44 8.32 -14.81
N SER A 159 9.06 7.87 -13.72
CA SER A 159 10.53 7.84 -13.64
C SER A 159 11.13 6.68 -14.45
N LYS A 160 12.46 6.69 -14.64
CA LYS A 160 13.18 5.63 -15.37
C LYS A 160 13.67 4.49 -14.45
N ASN A 161 13.31 4.51 -13.16
CA ASN A 161 13.79 3.56 -12.17
C ASN A 161 12.90 2.32 -12.12
N TYR A 162 13.32 1.30 -11.36
CA TYR A 162 12.51 0.11 -11.11
C TYR A 162 12.30 -0.06 -9.60
N ASN A 163 11.08 0.19 -9.15
CA ASN A 163 10.66 -0.08 -7.77
C ASN A 163 9.67 -1.24 -7.76
N SER A 164 9.83 -2.17 -6.83
CA SER A 164 8.98 -3.36 -6.73
C SER A 164 8.60 -3.68 -5.27
N VAL A 165 7.40 -4.24 -5.11
CA VAL A 165 6.88 -4.77 -3.85
C VAL A 165 6.30 -6.16 -4.10
N HIS A 166 6.82 -7.16 -3.39
CA HIS A 166 6.50 -8.58 -3.60
C HIS A 166 5.67 -9.12 -2.44
N LEU A 167 4.35 -9.10 -2.58
CA LEU A 167 3.42 -9.52 -1.53
C LEU A 167 3.08 -11.00 -1.69
N THR A 168 3.10 -11.72 -0.59
CA THR A 168 2.71 -13.14 -0.54
C THR A 168 1.91 -13.43 0.74
N PRO A 169 1.07 -14.46 0.77
CA PRO A 169 0.23 -14.75 1.93
C PRO A 169 1.03 -15.02 3.21
N ARG A 170 2.21 -15.68 3.13
CA ARG A 170 3.05 -15.88 4.33
C ARG A 170 3.77 -14.61 4.76
N PHE A 171 4.12 -13.72 3.83
CA PHE A 171 4.63 -12.39 4.18
C PHE A 171 3.64 -11.65 5.10
N PHE A 172 2.34 -11.61 4.76
CA PHE A 172 1.34 -10.97 5.63
C PHE A 172 1.27 -11.61 7.01
N THR A 173 1.30 -12.95 7.06
CA THR A 173 1.33 -13.69 8.35
C THR A 173 2.56 -13.29 9.17
N HIS A 174 3.73 -13.20 8.55
CA HIS A 174 4.97 -12.74 9.18
C HIS A 174 4.86 -11.29 9.66
N PHE A 175 4.36 -10.39 8.83
CA PHE A 175 4.17 -8.97 9.13
C PHE A 175 3.26 -8.77 10.34
N TYR A 176 2.08 -9.42 10.39
CA TYR A 176 1.16 -9.26 11.52
C TYR A 176 1.72 -9.85 12.83
N ASN A 177 2.46 -10.96 12.74
CA ASN A 177 3.15 -11.52 13.91
C ASN A 177 4.21 -10.55 14.43
N TRP A 178 5.04 -9.99 13.55
CA TRP A 178 6.01 -8.96 13.92
C TRP A 178 5.33 -7.71 14.49
N TRP A 179 4.28 -7.20 13.84
CA TRP A 179 3.55 -6.02 14.28
C TRP A 179 2.94 -6.20 15.68
N SER A 180 2.45 -7.41 15.99
CA SER A 180 1.90 -7.73 17.31
C SER A 180 2.92 -7.63 18.44
N LEU A 181 4.22 -7.73 18.17
CA LEU A 181 5.28 -7.60 19.19
C LEU A 181 5.28 -6.20 19.82
N PHE A 182 4.92 -5.17 19.06
CA PHE A 182 4.84 -3.78 19.53
C PHE A 182 3.58 -3.48 20.36
N SER A 183 2.64 -4.41 20.48
CA SER A 183 1.42 -4.25 21.29
C SER A 183 1.62 -4.49 22.81
N GLY A 184 2.86 -4.67 23.26
CA GLY A 184 3.22 -4.83 24.68
C GLY A 184 3.54 -6.27 25.11
N VAL A 185 3.50 -7.24 24.19
CA VAL A 185 3.85 -8.64 24.48
C VAL A 185 5.32 -8.77 24.91
N MET A 186 6.20 -7.90 24.41
CA MET A 186 7.63 -7.88 24.76
C MET A 186 7.96 -7.02 26.00
N SER A 187 7.01 -6.27 26.57
CA SER A 187 7.25 -5.52 27.80
C SER A 187 7.06 -6.42 29.02
N LEU A 188 7.92 -7.42 29.18
CA LEU A 188 8.00 -8.15 30.45
C LEU A 188 8.51 -7.19 31.52
N PRO A 189 7.80 -7.02 32.65
CA PRO A 189 8.32 -6.19 33.73
C PRO A 189 9.61 -6.84 34.24
N VAL A 190 10.73 -6.11 34.16
CA VAL A 190 11.98 -6.52 34.79
C VAL A 190 11.71 -6.61 36.28
N ARG A 191 11.61 -7.82 36.82
CA ARG A 191 11.44 -8.05 38.26
C ARG A 191 12.79 -7.78 38.92
N GLN A 192 12.96 -6.60 39.51
CA GLN A 192 14.09 -6.34 40.38
C GLN A 192 13.89 -7.11 41.69
N GLY A 193 14.86 -7.98 42.02
CA GLY A 193 14.88 -8.68 43.29
C GLY A 193 15.15 -7.73 44.47
N PRO A 194 14.96 -8.20 45.72
CA PRO A 194 15.12 -7.39 46.94
C PRO A 194 16.53 -6.84 47.17
N LEU A 195 17.51 -7.23 46.35
CA LEU A 195 18.87 -6.70 46.37
C LEU A 195 18.96 -5.23 45.89
N TRP A 196 17.98 -4.77 45.09
CA TRP A 196 17.99 -3.46 44.44
C TRP A 196 16.88 -2.54 44.97
N GLY A 197 16.99 -2.08 46.23
CA GLY A 197 16.28 -0.92 46.78
C GLY A 197 14.75 -0.83 46.66
N SER A 198 14.18 0.32 47.03
CA SER A 198 12.75 0.61 46.85
C SER A 198 12.44 0.96 45.40
N MET A 199 11.38 0.35 44.87
CA MET A 199 10.85 0.45 43.50
C MET A 199 11.16 1.78 42.80
N GLU A 200 12.11 1.78 41.86
CA GLU A 200 12.21 2.85 40.88
C GLU A 200 10.86 2.93 40.14
N LYS A 201 10.31 4.15 40.03
CA LYS A 201 9.03 4.36 39.34
C LYS A 201 9.14 3.75 37.94
N SER A 202 8.25 2.82 37.61
CA SER A 202 8.23 2.20 36.28
C SER A 202 8.21 3.30 35.21
N SER A 203 9.08 3.15 34.20
CA SER A 203 9.21 4.14 33.14
C SER A 203 7.85 4.38 32.49
N LYS A 204 7.55 5.65 32.19
CA LYS A 204 6.30 6.01 31.52
C LYS A 204 6.25 5.29 30.18
N LYS A 205 5.13 4.63 29.87
CA LYS A 205 4.96 3.93 28.60
C LYS A 205 4.93 4.94 27.46
N PHE A 206 5.90 4.86 26.54
CA PHE A 206 5.99 5.71 25.33
C PHE A 206 4.64 5.78 24.60
N GLY A 207 4.03 4.63 24.36
CA GLY A 207 2.74 4.51 23.68
C GLY A 207 1.55 5.14 24.42
N ARG A 208 1.70 5.72 25.61
CA ARG A 208 0.65 6.54 26.24
C ARG A 208 0.70 7.99 25.76
N HIS A 209 1.88 8.48 25.38
CA HIS A 209 2.14 9.87 24.97
C HIS A 209 2.12 10.05 23.45
N LEU A 210 2.14 8.96 22.68
CA LEU A 210 2.02 9.01 21.22
C LEU A 210 0.62 9.47 20.79
N GLY A 211 0.53 10.70 20.27
CA GLY A 211 -0.71 11.33 19.79
C GLY A 211 -1.04 10.93 18.35
N THR A 212 -0.08 11.08 17.44
CA THR A 212 -0.26 10.76 16.01
C THR A 212 0.92 9.97 15.43
N ILE A 213 0.64 9.17 14.40
CA ILE A 213 1.66 8.67 13.47
C ILE A 213 1.17 8.95 12.05
N LYS A 214 1.98 9.63 11.24
CA LYS A 214 1.67 9.94 9.84
C LYS A 214 2.66 9.25 8.91
N TYR A 215 2.18 8.66 7.82
CA TYR A 215 2.99 7.90 6.87
C TYR A 215 2.85 8.50 5.48
N ASN A 216 3.95 8.74 4.79
CA ASN A 216 3.96 9.26 3.42
C ASN A 216 4.86 8.39 2.52
N LEU A 217 4.30 7.68 1.56
CA LEU A 217 5.05 6.83 0.63
C LEU A 217 4.82 7.30 -0.81
N LEU A 218 5.91 7.62 -1.51
CA LEU A 218 5.90 8.21 -2.84
C LEU A 218 6.83 7.40 -3.76
N PHE A 219 6.26 6.60 -4.68
CA PHE A 219 7.04 5.69 -5.54
C PHE A 219 6.68 5.87 -7.02
N SER A 220 7.68 5.92 -7.90
CA SER A 220 7.47 6.08 -9.35
C SER A 220 8.62 5.47 -10.14
N PRO A 221 8.35 4.62 -11.15
CA PRO A 221 7.16 3.77 -11.23
C PRO A 221 7.16 2.75 -10.08
N LEU A 222 6.08 2.01 -9.89
CA LEU A 222 5.98 0.96 -8.88
C LEU A 222 5.31 -0.28 -9.44
N PHE A 223 5.98 -1.43 -9.28
CA PHE A 223 5.40 -2.75 -9.50
C PHE A 223 4.97 -3.34 -8.16
N ILE A 224 3.72 -3.81 -8.05
CA ILE A 224 3.25 -4.54 -6.87
C ILE A 224 2.73 -5.89 -7.34
N SER A 225 3.25 -6.97 -6.78
CA SER A 225 2.76 -8.31 -7.03
C SER A 225 2.11 -8.90 -5.79
N HIS A 226 1.05 -9.68 -5.99
CA HIS A 226 0.45 -10.51 -4.97
C HIS A 226 0.21 -11.91 -5.52
N ILE A 227 1.08 -12.86 -5.14
CA ILE A 227 1.13 -14.20 -5.74
C ILE A 227 0.97 -15.28 -4.68
N TYR A 228 0.16 -16.29 -5.00
CA TYR A 228 -0.06 -17.49 -4.21
C TYR A 228 0.62 -18.69 -4.88
N LYS A 229 1.49 -19.37 -4.13
CA LYS A 229 1.97 -20.70 -4.49
C LYS A 229 1.01 -21.78 -3.97
N HIS A 230 0.73 -22.76 -4.80
CA HIS A 230 -0.21 -23.85 -4.52
C HIS A 230 0.14 -25.08 -5.35
N LYS A 231 -0.38 -26.24 -4.93
CA LYS A 231 -0.42 -27.46 -5.75
C LYS A 231 -1.86 -27.63 -6.23
N ASP A 232 -2.05 -27.71 -7.55
CA ASP A 232 -3.37 -27.91 -8.14
C ASP A 232 -3.78 -29.38 -7.97
N ALA A 233 -5.08 -29.63 -7.70
CA ALA A 233 -5.62 -30.98 -7.46
C ALA A 233 -5.29 -31.96 -8.61
N GLU A 234 -5.33 -31.46 -9.85
CA GLU A 234 -5.03 -32.20 -11.08
C GLU A 234 -3.53 -32.53 -11.22
N ASP A 235 -2.67 -31.70 -10.61
CA ASP A 235 -1.22 -31.81 -10.66
C ASP A 235 -0.64 -32.35 -9.34
N TYR A 236 -1.41 -33.05 -8.50
CA TYR A 236 -0.81 -33.73 -7.33
C TYR A 236 0.07 -34.93 -7.74
N GLN A 237 -0.18 -35.51 -8.91
CA GLN A 237 0.55 -36.66 -9.44
C GLN A 237 1.83 -36.26 -10.18
N ASN A 238 1.83 -35.08 -10.79
CA ASN A 238 3.00 -34.49 -11.43
C ASN A 238 3.69 -33.62 -10.39
N ASP A 239 4.98 -33.77 -10.10
CA ASP A 239 5.64 -32.90 -9.12
C ASP A 239 5.79 -31.46 -9.67
N VAL A 240 4.67 -30.74 -9.73
CA VAL A 240 4.51 -29.41 -10.31
C VAL A 240 3.83 -28.52 -9.29
N VAL A 241 4.35 -27.32 -9.19
CA VAL A 241 3.88 -26.24 -8.33
C VAL A 241 3.31 -25.14 -9.22
N SER A 242 2.08 -24.73 -8.93
CA SER A 242 1.46 -23.59 -9.59
C SER A 242 1.66 -22.33 -8.76
N ALA A 243 1.86 -21.20 -9.44
CA ALA A 243 1.79 -19.88 -8.84
C ALA A 243 0.76 -19.02 -9.58
N THR A 244 -0.22 -18.47 -8.87
CA THR A 244 -1.27 -17.61 -9.47
C THR A 244 -1.40 -16.32 -8.68
N GLY A 245 -1.65 -15.21 -9.36
CA GLY A 245 -1.67 -13.91 -8.71
C GLY A 245 -2.05 -12.74 -9.59
N LEU A 246 -1.95 -11.56 -9.00
CA LEU A 246 -2.10 -10.28 -9.67
C LEU A 246 -0.79 -9.50 -9.58
N LYS A 247 -0.41 -8.82 -10.65
CA LYS A 247 0.67 -7.84 -10.65
C LYS A 247 0.14 -6.55 -11.24
N MET A 248 0.48 -5.44 -10.60
CA MET A 248 0.13 -4.11 -11.06
C MET A 248 1.39 -3.30 -11.31
N LYS A 249 1.35 -2.50 -12.36
CA LYS A 249 2.34 -1.47 -12.70
C LYS A 249 1.67 -0.13 -12.57
N LEU A 250 2.31 0.78 -11.85
CA LEU A 250 1.88 2.15 -11.64
C LEU A 250 2.97 3.09 -12.13
N ASP A 251 2.59 4.15 -12.85
CA ASP A 251 3.54 5.21 -13.22
C ASP A 251 3.87 6.08 -12.00
N SER A 252 2.89 6.30 -11.12
CA SER A 252 3.06 6.99 -9.84
C SER A 252 2.16 6.37 -8.79
N PHE A 253 2.74 6.13 -7.61
CA PHE A 253 2.08 5.67 -6.41
C PHE A 253 2.27 6.73 -5.32
N MET A 254 1.18 7.22 -4.76
CA MET A 254 1.20 8.15 -3.64
C MET A 254 0.30 7.64 -2.53
N LEU A 255 0.84 7.51 -1.33
CA LEU A 255 0.10 7.15 -0.12
C LEU A 255 0.41 8.17 0.97
N ASP A 256 -0.62 8.81 1.49
CA ASP A 256 -0.57 9.58 2.72
C ASP A 256 -1.58 8.98 3.71
N LEU A 257 -1.12 8.60 4.90
CA LEU A 257 -1.94 7.90 5.90
C LEU A 257 -1.75 8.54 7.26
N HIS A 258 -2.83 9.03 7.85
CA HIS A 258 -2.84 9.62 9.17
C HIS A 258 -3.46 8.67 10.18
N GLN A 259 -2.71 8.40 11.24
CA GLN A 259 -3.22 7.77 12.45
C GLN A 259 -3.19 8.76 13.59
N ARG A 260 -4.25 8.73 14.39
CA ARG A 260 -4.34 9.51 15.62
C ARG A 260 -4.90 8.71 16.76
N ARG A 261 -4.65 9.18 17.97
CA ARG A 261 -5.23 8.61 19.17
C ARG A 261 -6.66 9.06 19.34
N GLU A 262 -7.54 8.10 19.51
CA GLU A 262 -8.96 8.36 19.69
C GLU A 262 -9.45 7.70 20.96
N THR A 263 -10.37 8.39 21.61
CA THR A 263 -11.06 7.97 22.82
C THR A 263 -12.42 7.43 22.42
N PHE A 264 -12.84 6.29 22.97
CA PHE A 264 -14.16 5.72 22.76
C PHE A 264 -14.61 4.91 23.99
N GLU A 265 -15.91 4.66 24.08
CA GLU A 265 -16.50 3.87 25.17
C GLU A 265 -16.63 2.40 24.75
N LEU A 266 -16.25 1.49 25.65
CA LEU A 266 -16.53 0.07 25.47
C LEU A 266 -17.92 -0.25 26.04
N PRO A 267 -18.75 -1.01 25.31
CA PRO A 267 -20.05 -1.43 25.80
C PRO A 267 -19.90 -2.23 27.10
N ALA A 268 -20.80 -1.98 28.05
CA ALA A 268 -20.82 -2.65 29.34
C ALA A 268 -21.03 -4.16 29.16
N THR A 269 -20.06 -4.97 29.56
CA THR A 269 -20.25 -6.42 29.68
C THR A 269 -20.72 -6.73 31.10
N GLY A 270 -22.01 -7.04 31.27
CA GLY A 270 -22.65 -7.36 32.56
C GLY A 270 -22.94 -6.12 33.42
N GLU A 271 -22.86 -6.27 34.76
CA GLU A 271 -23.15 -5.20 35.74
C GLU A 271 -22.08 -4.08 35.84
N LYS A 272 -21.06 -4.07 34.97
CA LYS A 272 -19.96 -3.10 35.04
C LYS A 272 -20.24 -1.89 34.16
N LYS A 273 -20.09 -0.68 34.71
CA LYS A 273 -20.22 0.60 33.98
C LYS A 273 -19.34 0.62 32.72
N ALA A 274 -19.81 1.34 31.70
CA ALA A 274 -19.07 1.61 30.46
C ALA A 274 -17.68 2.16 30.78
N LYS A 275 -16.66 1.61 30.10
CA LYS A 275 -15.25 1.97 30.33
C LYS A 275 -14.72 2.75 29.14
N ARG A 276 -14.30 3.98 29.37
CA ARG A 276 -13.58 4.80 28.39
C ARG A 276 -12.18 4.26 28.16
N THR A 277 -11.82 4.05 26.89
CA THR A 277 -10.50 3.56 26.47
C THR A 277 -9.95 4.40 25.32
N THR A 278 -8.67 4.25 25.00
CA THR A 278 -8.02 4.95 23.89
C THR A 278 -7.26 4.00 22.98
N ALA A 279 -7.27 4.23 21.68
CA ALA A 279 -6.45 3.48 20.72
C ALA A 279 -5.99 4.38 19.55
N MET A 280 -4.90 3.99 18.89
CA MET A 280 -4.51 4.58 17.61
C MET A 280 -5.45 4.05 16.51
N LYS A 281 -5.98 4.96 15.69
CA LYS A 281 -6.92 4.66 14.60
C LYS A 281 -6.55 5.47 13.37
N ILE A 282 -6.83 4.91 12.19
CA ILE A 282 -6.66 5.59 10.91
C ILE A 282 -7.87 6.50 10.71
N ASN A 283 -7.66 7.81 10.80
CA ASN A 283 -8.71 8.81 10.59
C ASN A 283 -8.74 9.28 9.14
N GLN A 284 -7.57 9.53 8.54
CA GLN A 284 -7.45 9.99 7.16
C GLN A 284 -6.49 9.11 6.37
N CYS A 285 -6.82 8.87 5.10
CA CYS A 285 -5.93 8.21 4.16
C CYS A 285 -6.23 8.74 2.76
N GLN A 286 -5.19 8.98 1.98
CA GLN A 286 -5.29 9.25 0.57
C GLN A 286 -4.30 8.35 -0.15
N LEU A 287 -4.82 7.52 -1.03
CA LEU A 287 -4.05 6.61 -1.87
C LEU A 287 -4.37 6.93 -3.31
N ASP A 288 -3.35 7.13 -4.13
CA ASP A 288 -3.53 7.71 -5.45
C ASP A 288 -2.57 7.09 -6.47
N PHE A 289 -3.13 6.57 -7.55
CA PHE A 289 -2.44 5.83 -8.60
C PHE A 289 -2.59 6.54 -9.94
N ILE A 290 -1.48 6.75 -10.63
CA ILE A 290 -1.44 7.16 -12.04
C ILE A 290 -1.13 5.94 -12.90
N SER A 291 -1.92 5.75 -13.96
CA SER A 291 -1.76 4.67 -14.96
C SER A 291 -1.68 3.30 -14.32
N ALA A 292 -2.76 2.86 -13.67
CA ALA A 292 -2.80 1.54 -13.06
C ALA A 292 -3.06 0.46 -14.13
N ASP A 293 -2.01 -0.23 -14.57
CA ASP A 293 -2.10 -1.46 -15.39
C ASP A 293 -2.08 -2.68 -14.46
N ILE A 294 -3.11 -3.50 -14.50
CA ILE A 294 -3.27 -4.71 -13.70
C ILE A 294 -3.25 -5.92 -14.64
N ARG A 295 -2.36 -6.86 -14.36
CA ARG A 295 -2.19 -8.11 -15.09
C ARG A 295 -2.38 -9.32 -14.19
N ALA A 296 -2.99 -10.36 -14.74
CA ALA A 296 -3.11 -11.65 -14.10
C ALA A 296 -1.87 -12.50 -14.43
N ILE A 297 -1.27 -13.11 -13.40
CA ILE A 297 -0.10 -13.97 -13.52
C ILE A 297 -0.49 -15.40 -13.22
N SER A 298 -0.04 -16.33 -14.07
CA SER A 298 -0.06 -17.76 -13.82
C SER A 298 1.24 -18.38 -14.28
N ALA A 299 1.92 -19.06 -13.37
CA ALA A 299 3.16 -19.78 -13.64
C ALA A 299 3.03 -21.24 -13.23
N SER A 300 3.63 -22.12 -14.04
CA SER A 300 3.84 -23.53 -13.74
C SER A 300 5.33 -23.73 -13.49
N ILE A 301 5.64 -24.26 -12.31
CA ILE A 301 6.99 -24.42 -11.81
C ILE A 301 7.21 -25.88 -11.48
N LYS A 302 8.28 -26.49 -11.98
CA LYS A 302 8.60 -27.87 -11.60
C LYS A 302 8.96 -27.93 -10.11
N GLY A 303 8.36 -28.87 -9.40
CA GLY A 303 8.62 -29.13 -7.99
C GLY A 303 10.06 -29.58 -7.74
N THR A 304 10.48 -29.51 -6.47
CA THR A 304 11.77 -30.06 -6.01
C THR A 304 11.47 -31.32 -5.23
N ASN A 305 11.95 -32.46 -5.73
CA ASN A 305 11.79 -33.73 -5.02
C ASN A 305 12.84 -33.85 -3.90
N THR A 306 12.58 -34.73 -2.94
CA THR A 306 13.57 -35.09 -1.90
C THR A 306 14.87 -35.60 -2.53
N THR A 307 14.78 -36.31 -3.66
CA THR A 307 15.94 -36.79 -4.42
C THR A 307 16.75 -35.68 -5.09
N ASP A 308 16.11 -34.56 -5.42
CA ASP A 308 16.79 -33.39 -5.99
C ASP A 308 17.49 -32.60 -4.87
N LEU A 309 16.89 -32.58 -3.67
CA LEU A 309 17.49 -32.02 -2.46
C LEU A 309 18.72 -32.81 -2.01
N ASP A 310 18.66 -34.14 -2.09
CA ASP A 310 19.76 -35.05 -1.72
C ASP A 310 20.93 -35.02 -2.73
N ARG A 311 20.67 -34.59 -3.98
CA ARG A 311 21.67 -34.45 -5.04
C ARG A 311 22.19 -33.02 -5.21
N ALA A 312 21.58 -32.04 -4.56
CA ALA A 312 21.98 -30.65 -4.70
C ALA A 312 23.29 -30.41 -3.92
N ASP A 313 24.38 -30.14 -4.64
CA ASP A 313 25.63 -29.71 -4.02
C ASP A 313 25.41 -28.45 -3.17
N GLU A 314 26.25 -28.26 -2.14
CA GLU A 314 26.17 -27.13 -1.22
C GLU A 314 26.24 -25.77 -1.93
N ALA A 315 26.99 -25.69 -3.04
CA ALA A 315 27.03 -24.54 -3.94
C ALA A 315 25.71 -24.31 -4.70
N THR A 316 24.95 -25.36 -5.00
CA THR A 316 23.62 -25.28 -5.64
C THR A 316 22.57 -24.86 -4.63
N LEU A 317 22.64 -25.38 -3.40
CA LEU A 317 21.81 -24.93 -2.27
C LEU A 317 22.10 -23.48 -1.89
N ALA A 318 23.36 -23.06 -1.99
CA ALA A 318 23.79 -21.67 -1.82
C ALA A 318 23.36 -20.79 -3.00
N SER A 319 23.39 -21.27 -4.25
CA SER A 319 22.93 -20.50 -5.43
C SER A 319 21.41 -20.33 -5.48
N TYR A 320 20.63 -21.23 -4.87
CA TYR A 320 19.22 -20.94 -4.59
C TYR A 320 19.05 -19.80 -3.56
N GLN A 321 20.04 -19.53 -2.71
CA GLN A 321 19.98 -18.53 -1.62
C GLN A 321 20.63 -17.18 -2.01
N THR A 322 21.71 -17.20 -2.79
CA THR A 322 22.36 -16.03 -3.37
C THR A 322 21.71 -15.73 -4.72
N HIS A 323 21.08 -14.56 -4.84
CA HIS A 323 20.33 -14.12 -6.03
C HIS A 323 21.25 -13.82 -7.25
N ASP A 324 22.31 -14.60 -7.45
CA ASP A 324 23.16 -14.50 -8.63
C ASP A 324 22.40 -15.10 -9.82
N VAL A 325 22.03 -14.19 -10.71
CA VAL A 325 21.20 -14.34 -11.89
C VAL A 325 21.68 -15.50 -12.76
N THR A 326 21.07 -16.68 -12.60
CA THR A 326 20.98 -17.61 -13.73
C THR A 326 20.19 -16.91 -14.84
N GLN A 327 20.71 -16.89 -16.06
CA GLN A 327 20.03 -16.27 -17.21
C GLN A 327 18.57 -16.72 -17.30
N VAL A 328 17.65 -15.77 -17.12
CA VAL A 328 16.22 -16.04 -17.20
C VAL A 328 15.86 -16.34 -18.64
N ASP A 329 15.30 -17.52 -18.89
CA ASP A 329 14.85 -17.94 -20.21
C ASP A 329 13.54 -17.22 -20.56
N MET A 330 13.67 -16.09 -21.25
CA MET A 330 12.56 -15.23 -21.66
C MET A 330 11.57 -15.95 -22.59
N SER A 331 11.97 -17.05 -23.27
CA SER A 331 11.09 -17.79 -24.18
C SER A 331 9.94 -18.51 -23.45
N LYS A 332 10.09 -18.74 -22.14
CA LYS A 332 9.05 -19.35 -21.29
C LYS A 332 7.99 -18.37 -20.80
N PHE A 333 8.11 -17.09 -21.14
CA PHE A 333 7.16 -16.05 -20.75
C PHE A 333 6.23 -15.71 -21.92
N THR A 334 4.92 -15.84 -21.69
CA THR A 334 3.89 -15.39 -22.62
C THR A 334 3.35 -14.04 -22.18
N ILE A 335 3.77 -12.97 -22.85
CA ILE A 335 3.37 -11.59 -22.60
C ILE A 335 2.86 -10.98 -23.92
N PRO A 336 1.56 -10.67 -24.07
CA PRO A 336 0.99 -10.26 -25.36
C PRO A 336 1.62 -9.03 -26.02
N ASP A 337 2.17 -8.11 -25.24
CA ASP A 337 2.80 -6.86 -25.71
C ASP A 337 4.34 -6.90 -25.66
N ASN A 338 4.94 -8.05 -25.31
CA ASN A 338 6.39 -8.23 -25.19
C ASN A 338 7.09 -7.25 -24.22
N ASP A 339 6.35 -6.65 -23.27
CA ASP A 339 6.96 -5.82 -22.23
C ASP A 339 7.65 -6.70 -21.17
N LEU A 340 8.96 -6.90 -21.33
CA LEU A 340 9.79 -7.72 -20.43
C LEU A 340 9.98 -7.09 -19.04
N THR A 341 9.63 -5.81 -18.84
CA THR A 341 9.73 -5.15 -17.51
C THR A 341 8.81 -5.76 -16.46
N TRP A 342 7.83 -6.57 -16.89
CA TRP A 342 6.92 -7.30 -16.01
C TRP A 342 7.53 -8.54 -15.37
N ILE A 343 8.71 -8.98 -15.80
CA ILE A 343 9.35 -10.20 -15.30
C ILE A 343 10.18 -9.85 -14.07
N ASP A 344 9.80 -10.41 -12.92
CA ASP A 344 10.57 -10.32 -11.69
C ASP A 344 10.52 -11.65 -10.95
N MET A 345 11.69 -12.24 -10.69
CA MET A 345 11.76 -13.57 -10.09
C MET A 345 11.44 -13.56 -8.59
N ASP A 346 11.54 -12.41 -7.92
CA ASP A 346 11.16 -12.25 -6.51
C ASP A 346 9.64 -12.37 -6.29
N ASP A 347 8.85 -12.20 -7.36
CA ASP A 347 7.41 -12.43 -7.35
C ASP A 347 7.05 -13.88 -7.01
N PHE A 348 7.94 -14.81 -7.37
CA PHE A 348 7.79 -16.24 -7.12
C PHE A 348 8.53 -16.70 -5.85
N VAL A 349 9.00 -15.81 -4.98
CA VAL A 349 9.61 -16.21 -3.69
C VAL A 349 8.55 -16.17 -2.60
N GLU A 350 8.32 -17.30 -1.92
CA GLU A 350 7.37 -17.42 -0.81
C GLU A 350 8.06 -18.03 0.42
N LEU A 351 7.72 -17.54 1.61
CA LEU A 351 8.31 -18.00 2.86
C LEU A 351 7.94 -19.47 3.13
N ASP A 352 8.90 -20.20 3.69
CA ASP A 352 8.79 -21.62 4.08
C ASP A 352 8.56 -22.58 2.91
N TRP A 353 8.64 -22.12 1.66
CA TRP A 353 8.68 -22.97 0.47
C TRP A 353 10.13 -23.15 0.03
N ILE A 354 10.54 -24.39 -0.16
CA ILE A 354 11.83 -24.71 -0.78
C ILE A 354 11.78 -24.20 -2.22
N LEU A 355 12.83 -23.49 -2.63
CA LEU A 355 12.92 -22.95 -3.97
C LEU A 355 12.96 -24.08 -5.01
N PRO A 356 12.22 -23.94 -6.11
CA PRO A 356 12.20 -24.95 -7.16
C PRO A 356 13.58 -25.10 -7.81
N ALA A 357 13.97 -26.34 -8.12
CA ALA A 357 15.23 -26.65 -8.79
C ALA A 357 15.36 -26.06 -10.21
N GLU A 358 14.24 -25.73 -10.85
CA GLU A 358 14.22 -25.02 -12.13
C GLU A 358 14.06 -23.51 -11.94
N THR A 359 15.02 -22.76 -12.49
CA THR A 359 15.10 -21.30 -12.40
C THR A 359 14.13 -20.55 -13.32
N ASN A 360 13.51 -21.23 -14.30
CA ASN A 360 12.70 -20.58 -15.33
C ASN A 360 11.29 -21.21 -15.42
N PRO A 361 10.30 -20.68 -14.67
CA PRO A 361 8.93 -21.18 -14.69
C PRO A 361 8.19 -20.75 -15.97
N ALA A 362 7.38 -21.65 -16.53
CA ALA A 362 6.52 -21.33 -17.67
C ALA A 362 5.42 -20.38 -17.20
N THR A 363 5.48 -19.11 -17.65
CA THR A 363 4.71 -18.02 -17.05
C THR A 363 3.87 -17.29 -18.08
N LYS A 364 2.59 -17.05 -17.75
CA LYS A 364 1.66 -16.23 -18.52
C LYS A 364 1.36 -14.96 -17.73
N ILE A 365 1.59 -13.80 -18.35
CA ILE A 365 1.25 -12.49 -17.79
C ILE A 365 0.25 -11.84 -18.74
N LEU A 366 -1.02 -11.82 -18.36
CA LEU A 366 -2.12 -11.40 -19.25
C LEU A 366 -2.77 -10.11 -18.74
N PRO A 367 -3.05 -9.12 -19.61
CA PRO A 367 -3.68 -7.86 -19.21
C PRO A 367 -5.11 -8.09 -18.75
N LEU A 368 -5.43 -7.62 -17.53
CA LEU A 368 -6.75 -7.79 -16.90
C LEU A 368 -7.53 -6.48 -16.88
N ALA A 369 -6.92 -5.40 -16.37
CA ALA A 369 -7.59 -4.13 -16.23
C ALA A 369 -6.62 -2.96 -16.33
N PHE A 370 -7.11 -1.81 -16.81
CA PHE A 370 -6.35 -0.57 -16.85
C PHE A 370 -7.23 0.58 -16.37
N ALA A 371 -6.68 1.47 -15.53
CA ALA A 371 -7.33 2.72 -15.17
C ALA A 371 -6.30 3.87 -15.20
N PRO A 372 -6.54 4.97 -15.94
CA PRO A 372 -5.63 6.12 -15.95
C PRO A 372 -5.46 6.75 -14.56
N ARG A 373 -6.51 6.71 -13.73
CA ARG A 373 -6.46 7.16 -12.35
C ARG A 373 -7.29 6.26 -11.45
N PHE A 374 -6.74 5.90 -10.31
CA PHE A 374 -7.46 5.27 -9.20
C PHE A 374 -7.11 6.00 -7.92
N THR A 375 -8.12 6.45 -7.18
CA THR A 375 -7.93 7.16 -5.92
C THR A 375 -8.81 6.57 -4.84
N TYR A 376 -8.23 6.33 -3.67
CA TYR A 376 -8.93 5.90 -2.48
C TYR A 376 -8.79 6.97 -1.39
N PHE A 377 -9.94 7.36 -0.83
CA PHE A 377 -10.02 8.27 0.28
C PHE A 377 -10.58 7.55 1.50
N ARG A 378 -9.98 7.82 2.65
CA ARG A 378 -10.56 7.55 3.95
C ARG A 378 -10.70 8.84 4.72
N GLN A 379 -11.88 9.08 5.27
CA GLN A 379 -12.12 10.15 6.23
C GLN A 379 -13.13 9.65 7.25
N THR A 380 -12.80 9.72 8.54
CA THR A 380 -13.71 9.27 9.60
C THR A 380 -14.46 10.39 10.27
N ASP A 381 -14.07 11.65 10.02
CA ASP A 381 -14.69 12.80 10.66
C ASP A 381 -15.88 13.27 9.83
N HIS A 382 -17.08 13.00 10.33
CA HIS A 382 -18.35 13.29 9.68
C HIS A 382 -19.23 14.11 10.64
N GLY A 383 -19.23 15.43 10.47
CA GLY A 383 -19.90 16.36 11.38
C GLY A 383 -19.43 16.18 12.82
N ASP A 384 -20.38 15.94 13.73
CA ASP A 384 -20.12 15.73 15.17
C ASP A 384 -19.77 14.27 15.55
N SER A 385 -19.61 13.38 14.58
CA SER A 385 -19.35 11.96 14.81
C SER A 385 -18.02 11.49 14.21
N VAL A 386 -17.36 10.56 14.89
CA VAL A 386 -16.17 9.89 14.34
C VAL A 386 -16.56 8.49 13.91
N SER A 387 -16.64 8.28 12.60
CA SER A 387 -17.04 7.02 11.97
C SER A 387 -18.44 6.57 12.41
N GLY A 388 -19.38 7.52 12.54
CA GLY A 388 -20.76 7.27 12.96
C GLY A 388 -20.94 7.04 14.47
N ASP A 389 -19.89 7.20 15.28
CA ASP A 389 -19.93 7.08 16.73
C ASP A 389 -19.73 8.46 17.38
N THR A 390 -20.74 8.96 18.07
CA THR A 390 -20.72 10.25 18.78
C THR A 390 -19.97 10.18 20.12
N THR A 391 -19.75 8.97 20.66
CA THR A 391 -18.94 8.79 21.87
C THR A 391 -17.44 8.86 21.57
N ARG A 392 -17.08 8.69 20.29
CA ARG A 392 -15.71 8.68 19.83
C ARG A 392 -15.24 10.10 19.56
N SER A 393 -14.09 10.44 20.14
CA SER A 393 -13.51 11.77 20.00
C SER A 393 -11.99 11.72 19.95
N SER A 394 -11.41 12.71 19.31
CA SER A 394 -9.97 12.96 19.31
C SER A 394 -9.71 14.45 19.41
N ILE A 395 -8.62 14.81 20.09
CA ILE A 395 -8.09 16.16 20.07
C ILE A 395 -7.07 16.34 18.94
N PHE A 396 -6.82 15.30 18.13
CA PHE A 396 -5.76 15.27 17.13
C PHE A 396 -6.30 15.20 15.69
N GLY A 397 -5.49 15.57 14.71
CA GLY A 397 -5.80 15.45 13.28
C GLY A 397 -5.02 16.44 12.41
N ASP A 398 -5.04 17.70 12.82
CA ASP A 398 -4.58 18.84 12.02
C ASP A 398 -3.15 19.27 12.33
N GLU A 399 -2.40 18.47 13.10
CA GLU A 399 -1.04 18.84 13.49
C GLU A 399 -0.08 18.82 12.28
N PRO A 400 0.78 19.85 12.11
CA PRO A 400 1.72 19.93 10.99
C PRO A 400 2.98 19.06 11.24
N THR A 401 2.79 17.76 11.46
CA THR A 401 3.86 16.85 11.93
C THR A 401 4.56 16.08 10.81
N HIS A 402 4.16 16.29 9.55
CA HIS A 402 4.81 15.71 8.35
C HIS A 402 4.56 16.59 7.12
N PHE A 403 5.18 16.23 6.00
CA PHE A 403 4.93 16.83 4.69
C PHE A 403 3.70 16.16 4.06
N CYS A 404 2.52 16.71 4.35
CA CYS A 404 1.24 16.21 3.86
C CYS A 404 1.10 16.46 2.36
N VAL A 405 0.74 15.42 1.61
CA VAL A 405 0.43 15.49 0.17
C VAL A 405 -1.07 15.36 -0.13
N MET A 406 -1.90 15.23 0.91
CA MET A 406 -3.35 15.32 0.77
C MET A 406 -3.72 16.73 0.30
N SER A 407 -4.28 16.86 -0.89
CA SER A 407 -4.54 18.16 -1.53
C SER A 407 -5.93 18.19 -2.12
N LYS A 408 -6.58 19.36 -2.06
CA LYS A 408 -7.83 19.63 -2.80
C LYS A 408 -7.67 19.46 -4.31
N ARG A 409 -6.44 19.45 -4.84
CA ARG A 409 -6.18 19.15 -6.26
C ARG A 409 -6.52 17.71 -6.66
N ASN A 410 -6.65 16.80 -5.69
CA ASN A 410 -7.13 15.43 -5.93
C ASN A 410 -8.66 15.32 -5.90
N ASP A 411 -9.40 16.42 -6.06
CA ASP A 411 -10.85 16.35 -6.28
C ASP A 411 -11.15 15.47 -7.51
N PRO A 412 -11.93 14.39 -7.37
CA PRO A 412 -12.33 13.51 -8.47
C PRO A 412 -12.84 14.25 -9.71
N ARG A 413 -13.62 15.32 -9.53
CA ARG A 413 -14.21 16.09 -10.62
C ARG A 413 -13.14 16.80 -11.44
N ARG A 414 -12.17 17.40 -10.76
CA ARG A 414 -11.02 18.05 -11.39
C ARG A 414 -10.17 17.04 -12.14
N VAL A 415 -9.89 15.88 -11.54
CA VAL A 415 -9.12 14.83 -12.21
C VAL A 415 -9.84 14.32 -13.44
N GLN A 416 -11.17 14.17 -13.39
CA GLN A 416 -11.95 13.80 -14.57
C GLN A 416 -11.91 14.89 -15.65
N ALA A 417 -11.99 16.17 -15.29
CA ALA A 417 -11.85 17.29 -16.23
C ALA A 417 -10.48 17.27 -16.92
N ASP A 418 -9.39 17.13 -16.16
CA ASP A 418 -8.03 17.05 -16.70
C ASP A 418 -7.86 15.85 -17.69
N LEU A 419 -8.51 14.71 -17.39
CA LEU A 419 -8.52 13.54 -18.26
C LEU A 419 -9.33 13.77 -19.54
N ILE A 420 -10.44 14.49 -19.46
CA ILE A 420 -11.28 14.85 -20.61
C ILE A 420 -10.55 15.85 -21.50
N GLU A 421 -9.95 16.90 -20.94
CA GLU A 421 -9.12 17.86 -21.70
C GLU A 421 -8.00 17.15 -22.47
N SER A 422 -7.27 16.26 -21.78
CA SER A 422 -6.23 15.44 -22.41
C SER A 422 -6.78 14.55 -23.52
N ARG A 423 -8.03 14.10 -23.40
CA ARG A 423 -8.69 13.26 -24.40
C ARG A 423 -9.18 14.07 -25.60
N ILE A 424 -9.70 15.28 -25.38
CA ILE A 424 -10.10 16.23 -26.43
C ILE A 424 -8.90 16.55 -27.32
N HIS A 425 -7.76 16.94 -26.73
CA HIS A 425 -6.54 17.23 -27.48
C HIS A 425 -6.11 16.04 -28.37
N ARG A 426 -6.17 14.81 -27.83
CA ARG A 426 -5.88 13.59 -28.62
C ARG A 426 -6.89 13.36 -29.75
N ILE A 427 -8.15 13.71 -29.56
CA ILE A 427 -9.19 13.59 -30.60
C ILE A 427 -8.97 14.63 -31.68
N GLU A 428 -8.60 15.86 -31.33
CA GLU A 428 -8.26 16.93 -32.29
C GLU A 428 -7.08 16.52 -33.17
N GLU A 429 -6.03 15.93 -32.59
CA GLU A 429 -4.92 15.34 -33.35
C GLU A 429 -5.39 14.22 -34.29
N GLN A 430 -6.29 13.35 -33.82
CA GLN A 430 -6.87 12.27 -34.62
C GLN A 430 -7.74 12.81 -35.76
N MET A 431 -8.51 13.86 -35.52
CA MET A 431 -9.32 14.54 -36.53
C MET A 431 -8.43 15.15 -37.61
N ALA A 432 -7.42 15.93 -37.22
CA ALA A 432 -6.47 16.54 -38.16
C ALA A 432 -5.68 15.50 -38.98
N HIS A 433 -5.41 14.32 -38.42
CA HIS A 433 -4.83 13.20 -39.17
C HIS A 433 -5.84 12.57 -40.13
N ASN A 434 -7.07 12.34 -39.68
CA ASN A 434 -8.11 11.73 -40.49
C ASN A 434 -8.53 12.63 -41.66
N GLU A 435 -8.61 13.95 -41.46
CA GLU A 435 -8.88 14.93 -42.52
C GLU A 435 -7.84 14.87 -43.64
N ARG A 436 -6.55 14.79 -43.28
CA ARG A 436 -5.47 14.60 -44.26
C ARG A 436 -5.62 13.27 -45.01
N ALA A 437 -5.93 12.18 -44.30
CA ALA A 437 -6.14 10.87 -44.90
C ALA A 437 -7.35 10.83 -45.84
N VAL A 438 -8.44 11.52 -45.49
CA VAL A 438 -9.62 11.70 -46.36
C VAL A 438 -9.22 12.45 -47.62
N GLY A 439 -8.55 13.61 -47.51
CA GLY A 439 -8.12 14.40 -48.66
C GLY A 439 -7.20 13.62 -49.62
N GLU A 440 -6.23 12.88 -49.08
CA GLU A 440 -5.36 12.01 -49.89
C GLU A 440 -6.15 10.90 -50.62
N GLN A 441 -7.13 10.31 -49.94
CA GLN A 441 -7.96 9.25 -50.51
C GLN A 441 -8.93 9.80 -51.55
N GLU A 442 -9.48 11.01 -51.37
CA GLU A 442 -10.30 11.70 -52.37
C GLU A 442 -9.51 11.96 -53.64
N VAL A 443 -8.27 12.44 -53.52
CA VAL A 443 -7.37 12.64 -54.67
C VAL A 443 -7.10 11.33 -55.41
N LYS A 444 -6.93 10.21 -54.69
CA LYS A 444 -6.77 8.88 -55.31
C LYS A 444 -8.03 8.46 -56.07
N VAL A 445 -9.20 8.58 -55.45
CA VAL A 445 -10.49 8.25 -56.09
C VAL A 445 -10.69 9.08 -57.37
N VAL A 446 -10.36 10.37 -57.36
CA VAL A 446 -10.48 11.25 -58.53
C VAL A 446 -9.47 10.92 -59.63
N ARG A 447 -8.24 10.50 -59.27
CA ARG A 447 -7.19 10.15 -60.24
C ARG A 447 -7.39 8.79 -60.91
N THR A 448 -8.05 7.85 -60.25
CA THR A 448 -8.38 6.53 -60.80
C THR A 448 -9.75 6.62 -61.48
N HIS A 449 -9.76 6.79 -62.81
CA HIS A 449 -10.95 7.20 -63.57
C HIS A 449 -12.02 6.09 -63.77
N GLU A 450 -11.92 4.94 -63.11
CA GLU A 450 -12.88 3.85 -63.19
C GLU A 450 -13.04 3.12 -61.83
N GLY A 451 -14.21 3.29 -61.21
CA GLY A 451 -14.98 2.21 -60.55
C GLY A 451 -14.34 1.33 -59.47
N ASP A 452 -13.21 1.70 -58.85
CA ASP A 452 -12.61 0.85 -57.83
C ASP A 452 -13.41 0.91 -56.51
N GLU A 453 -14.32 -0.06 -56.35
CA GLU A 453 -15.26 -0.15 -55.25
C GLU A 453 -14.55 -0.14 -53.88
N GLN A 454 -13.33 -0.71 -53.81
CA GLN A 454 -12.49 -0.70 -52.61
C GLN A 454 -12.00 0.70 -52.22
N LEU A 455 -11.67 1.57 -53.19
CA LEU A 455 -11.22 2.93 -52.90
C LEU A 455 -12.37 3.79 -52.37
N ASN A 456 -13.58 3.58 -52.90
CA ASN A 456 -14.81 4.23 -52.45
C ASN A 456 -15.28 3.73 -51.08
N GLU A 457 -15.19 2.43 -50.80
CA GLU A 457 -15.46 1.87 -49.47
C GLU A 457 -14.50 2.45 -48.42
N ARG A 458 -13.20 2.53 -48.74
CA ARG A 458 -12.21 3.13 -47.85
C ARG A 458 -12.48 4.61 -47.61
N LEU A 459 -12.87 5.35 -48.64
CA LEU A 459 -13.29 6.74 -48.50
C LEU A 459 -14.51 6.88 -47.57
N ARG A 460 -15.55 6.05 -47.76
CA ARG A 460 -16.74 6.03 -46.89
C ARG A 460 -16.37 5.70 -45.44
N ALA A 461 -15.50 4.71 -45.23
CA ALA A 461 -15.03 4.35 -43.89
C ALA A 461 -14.31 5.52 -43.20
N LEU A 462 -13.46 6.26 -43.93
CA LEU A 462 -12.77 7.44 -43.40
C LEU A 462 -13.75 8.59 -43.09
N LYS A 463 -14.75 8.83 -43.94
CA LYS A 463 -15.79 9.86 -43.69
C LYS A 463 -16.66 9.52 -42.47
N ASN A 464 -17.08 8.26 -42.34
CA ASN A 464 -17.78 7.77 -41.15
C ASN A 464 -16.91 7.91 -39.89
N HIS A 465 -15.59 7.70 -40.03
CA HIS A 465 -14.66 7.91 -38.92
C HIS A 465 -14.56 9.39 -38.52
N THR A 466 -14.55 10.33 -39.49
CA THR A 466 -14.59 11.78 -39.19
C THR A 466 -15.84 12.15 -38.41
N GLU A 467 -17.01 11.72 -38.86
CA GLU A 467 -18.28 12.01 -38.19
C GLU A 467 -18.29 11.45 -36.75
N ALA A 468 -17.78 10.22 -36.58
CA ALA A 468 -17.68 9.59 -35.26
C ALA A 468 -16.67 10.29 -34.33
N LEU A 469 -15.60 10.89 -34.87
CA LEU A 469 -14.65 11.69 -34.09
C LEU A 469 -15.25 13.03 -33.69
N GLN A 470 -15.97 13.68 -34.60
CA GLN A 470 -16.61 14.96 -34.34
C GLN A 470 -17.69 14.86 -33.26
N LYS A 471 -18.58 13.86 -33.33
CA LYS A 471 -19.55 13.58 -32.27
C LYS A 471 -18.90 13.33 -30.91
N LYS A 472 -17.74 12.67 -30.88
CA LYS A 472 -16.98 12.43 -29.64
C LYS A 472 -16.35 13.71 -29.10
N HIS A 473 -15.88 14.60 -29.98
CA HIS A 473 -15.32 15.88 -29.59
C HIS A 473 -16.40 16.75 -28.97
N GLU A 474 -17.53 16.92 -29.64
CA GLU A 474 -18.70 17.69 -29.16
C GLU A 474 -19.17 17.19 -27.78
N PHE A 475 -19.39 15.87 -27.64
CA PHE A 475 -19.78 15.26 -26.36
C PHE A 475 -18.78 15.53 -25.23
N LEU A 476 -17.47 15.45 -25.50
CA LEU A 476 -16.45 15.65 -24.47
C LEU A 476 -16.32 17.11 -24.07
N CYS A 477 -16.50 18.04 -25.01
CA CYS A 477 -16.53 19.47 -24.71
C CYS A 477 -17.73 19.82 -23.82
N GLU A 478 -18.93 19.35 -24.16
CA GLU A 478 -20.13 19.55 -23.34
C GLU A 478 -19.95 18.98 -21.92
N LEU A 479 -19.40 17.76 -21.82
CA LEU A 479 -19.13 17.14 -20.52
C LEU A 479 -18.11 17.92 -19.69
N LEU A 480 -17.09 18.49 -20.34
CA LEU A 480 -16.08 19.30 -19.68
C LEU A 480 -16.69 20.57 -19.10
N ASP A 481 -17.56 21.25 -19.86
CA ASP A 481 -18.22 22.48 -19.44
C ASP A 481 -19.06 22.24 -18.17
N VAL A 482 -19.87 21.16 -18.15
CA VAL A 482 -20.66 20.77 -16.97
C VAL A 482 -19.77 20.53 -15.74
N LEU A 483 -18.61 19.87 -15.93
CA LEU A 483 -17.69 19.61 -14.83
C LEU A 483 -17.03 20.89 -14.29
N ILE A 484 -16.68 21.82 -15.18
CA ILE A 484 -16.10 23.10 -14.80
C ILE A 484 -17.12 23.95 -14.04
N GLU A 485 -18.37 24.00 -14.48
CA GLU A 485 -19.45 24.71 -13.79
C GLU A 485 -19.66 24.14 -12.37
N LYS A 486 -19.71 22.82 -12.22
CA LYS A 486 -19.84 22.16 -10.90
C LYS A 486 -18.64 22.43 -9.99
N LEU A 487 -17.44 22.58 -10.54
CA LEU A 487 -16.25 22.95 -9.77
C LEU A 487 -16.30 24.42 -9.28
N GLN A 488 -16.98 25.30 -10.02
CA GLN A 488 -17.12 26.73 -9.66
C GLN A 488 -18.20 26.97 -8.60
N GLN A 489 -19.21 26.10 -8.50
CA GLN A 489 -20.33 26.27 -7.55
C GLN A 489 -19.99 25.91 -6.08
N GLU A 490 -18.72 25.62 -5.76
CA GLU A 490 -18.16 25.47 -4.40
C GLU A 490 -19.00 24.64 -3.39
N ASP A 491 -19.58 23.51 -3.80
CA ASP A 491 -19.99 22.49 -2.83
C ASP A 491 -19.04 21.27 -2.85
N PRO A 492 -18.09 21.18 -1.89
CA PRO A 492 -17.20 20.04 -1.74
C PRO A 492 -17.87 18.80 -1.14
N SER A 493 -19.15 18.89 -0.72
CA SER A 493 -19.92 17.73 -0.23
C SER A 493 -20.48 16.85 -1.36
N ILE A 494 -20.63 17.41 -2.57
CA ILE A 494 -21.13 16.74 -3.79
C ILE A 494 -19.97 16.03 -4.51
N ALA A 495 -19.30 15.11 -3.81
CA ALA A 495 -17.96 14.66 -4.18
C ALA A 495 -17.91 13.42 -5.09
N ALA A 496 -19.02 12.88 -5.61
CA ALA A 496 -18.92 11.57 -6.28
C ALA A 496 -19.87 11.23 -7.43
N GLU A 497 -20.74 12.12 -7.94
CA GLU A 497 -21.61 11.72 -9.06
C GLU A 497 -21.58 12.69 -10.24
N ILE A 498 -21.05 12.20 -11.36
CA ILE A 498 -21.48 12.61 -12.69
C ILE A 498 -22.71 11.75 -12.96
N ASP A 499 -23.87 12.34 -12.80
CA ASP A 499 -25.13 11.65 -13.02
C ASP A 499 -25.25 11.29 -14.50
N THR A 500 -25.59 10.04 -14.80
CA THR A 500 -25.74 9.57 -16.19
C THR A 500 -26.92 10.23 -16.90
N ASP A 501 -27.87 10.79 -16.15
CA ASP A 501 -29.06 11.47 -16.67
C ASP A 501 -28.79 12.94 -17.04
N GLU A 502 -27.63 13.50 -16.64
CA GLU A 502 -27.15 14.82 -17.05
C GLU A 502 -26.09 14.77 -18.17
N LEU A 503 -25.66 13.56 -18.57
CA LEU A 503 -24.80 13.39 -19.74
C LEU A 503 -25.60 13.70 -21.02
N PRO A 504 -24.97 14.27 -22.05
CA PRO A 504 -25.61 14.41 -23.36
C PRO A 504 -26.08 13.02 -23.83
N ASP A 505 -27.40 12.89 -24.01
CA ASP A 505 -28.04 11.62 -24.33
C ASP A 505 -27.49 11.10 -25.66
N ARG A 506 -27.00 9.87 -25.67
CA ARG A 506 -26.32 9.29 -26.84
C ARG A 506 -27.31 8.94 -27.96
N ASP A 507 -28.59 8.90 -27.62
CA ASP A 507 -29.72 8.58 -28.48
C ASP A 507 -30.73 9.75 -28.48
N ALA A 508 -30.75 10.53 -29.56
CA ALA A 508 -31.62 11.70 -29.73
C ALA A 508 -33.13 11.39 -29.91
N GLU A 509 -33.66 10.32 -29.29
CA GLU A 509 -35.06 9.88 -29.48
C GLU A 509 -35.92 9.84 -28.19
N LYS A 510 -35.45 10.35 -27.05
CA LYS A 510 -36.25 10.42 -25.82
C LYS A 510 -36.45 11.82 -25.24
N ASP A 511 -36.84 12.77 -26.09
CA ASP A 511 -37.47 14.00 -25.63
C ASP A 511 -38.94 13.73 -25.28
N ASN A 512 -39.25 13.64 -23.99
CA ASN A 512 -40.52 14.05 -23.33
C ASN A 512 -40.79 13.26 -22.02
N ALA A 513 -39.91 13.37 -21.04
CA ALA A 513 -40.29 13.11 -19.64
C ALA A 513 -39.90 14.33 -18.79
N PRO A 514 -40.78 14.78 -17.86
CA PRO A 514 -40.46 15.91 -17.00
C PRO A 514 -39.26 15.54 -16.12
N LYS A 515 -38.21 16.37 -16.18
CA LYS A 515 -37.05 16.30 -15.28
C LYS A 515 -37.51 16.67 -13.87
N GLU A 516 -37.85 15.67 -13.06
CA GLU A 516 -38.02 15.85 -11.63
C GLU A 516 -36.63 16.07 -11.01
N ASP A 517 -36.38 17.30 -10.56
CA ASP A 517 -35.29 17.68 -9.66
C ASP A 517 -35.38 16.87 -8.36
N THR A 518 -34.84 15.66 -8.34
CA THR A 518 -34.62 14.90 -7.09
C THR A 518 -33.54 13.85 -7.32
N ASN A 519 -32.28 14.23 -7.14
CA ASN A 519 -31.20 13.25 -6.95
C ASN A 519 -30.79 13.18 -5.47
N PRO A 520 -31.41 12.29 -4.67
CA PRO A 520 -31.06 12.08 -3.28
C PRO A 520 -29.68 11.44 -3.08
N ILE A 521 -28.93 11.09 -4.14
CA ILE A 521 -27.69 10.30 -4.07
C ILE A 521 -26.45 11.16 -3.80
N ALA A 522 -26.45 12.43 -4.24
CA ALA A 522 -25.36 13.39 -4.00
C ALA A 522 -25.05 13.60 -2.50
N ASP A 523 -26.10 13.72 -1.68
CA ASP A 523 -26.00 13.94 -0.23
C ASP A 523 -25.42 12.75 0.55
N TYR A 524 -25.44 11.53 0.00
CA TYR A 524 -24.95 10.34 0.73
C TYR A 524 -23.44 10.13 0.63
N THR A 525 -22.75 10.81 -0.30
CA THR A 525 -21.34 10.50 -0.60
C THR A 525 -20.36 11.06 0.44
N SER A 526 -20.78 12.05 1.25
CA SER A 526 -19.99 12.56 2.38
C SER A 526 -19.93 11.60 3.56
N ASP A 527 -20.95 10.77 3.78
CA ASP A 527 -21.09 9.95 4.99
C ASP A 527 -20.21 8.70 5.00
N PHE A 528 -19.64 8.34 3.83
CA PHE A 528 -18.84 7.14 3.71
C PHE A 528 -17.41 7.35 4.21
N ASN A 529 -17.03 6.52 5.19
CA ASN A 529 -15.66 6.46 5.69
C ASN A 529 -14.62 6.13 4.63
N ASN A 530 -14.99 5.37 3.60
CA ASN A 530 -14.10 4.83 2.59
C ASN A 530 -14.72 5.11 1.22
N ARG A 531 -13.98 5.80 0.35
CA ARG A 531 -14.45 6.15 -1.00
C ARG A 531 -13.41 5.70 -2.01
N PHE A 532 -13.85 4.97 -3.03
CA PHE A 532 -13.00 4.48 -4.11
C PHE A 532 -13.49 5.12 -5.40
N VAL A 533 -12.60 5.84 -6.08
CA VAL A 533 -12.91 6.52 -7.34
C VAL A 533 -12.00 5.93 -8.41
N VAL A 534 -12.60 5.40 -9.47
CA VAL A 534 -11.88 4.78 -10.58
C VAL A 534 -12.29 5.48 -11.87
N HIS A 535 -11.36 6.20 -12.48
CA HIS A 535 -11.63 6.95 -13.70
C HIS A 535 -11.42 6.06 -14.92
N ASN A 536 -12.38 6.06 -15.85
CA ASN A 536 -12.27 5.46 -17.19
C ASN A 536 -11.69 4.03 -17.19
N ALA A 537 -12.18 3.18 -16.28
CA ALA A 537 -11.70 1.82 -16.13
C ALA A 537 -11.95 0.97 -17.38
N GLN A 538 -10.93 0.25 -17.83
CA GLN A 538 -11.00 -0.70 -18.94
C GLN A 538 -10.74 -2.09 -18.40
N ILE A 539 -11.62 -3.04 -18.70
CA ILE A 539 -11.52 -4.42 -18.21
C ILE A 539 -11.51 -5.37 -19.40
N LYS A 540 -10.56 -6.31 -19.39
CA LYS A 540 -10.48 -7.42 -20.33
C LYS A 540 -10.90 -8.70 -19.62
N TRP A 541 -11.81 -9.45 -20.22
CA TRP A 541 -12.28 -10.71 -19.67
C TRP A 541 -12.35 -11.77 -20.76
N ASN A 542 -11.57 -12.83 -20.63
CA ASN A 542 -11.54 -13.97 -21.54
C ASN A 542 -11.39 -15.27 -20.74
N ASN A 543 -11.52 -16.43 -21.39
CA ASN A 543 -11.46 -17.73 -20.72
C ASN A 543 -10.14 -17.97 -19.97
N SER A 544 -9.02 -17.53 -20.55
CA SER A 544 -7.70 -17.66 -19.91
C SER A 544 -7.61 -16.82 -18.64
N LEU A 545 -7.99 -15.54 -18.69
CA LEU A 545 -8.04 -14.63 -17.54
C LEU A 545 -9.00 -15.15 -16.48
N ARG A 546 -10.23 -15.54 -16.86
CA ARG A 546 -11.23 -16.10 -15.96
C ARG A 546 -10.66 -17.25 -15.15
N ASN A 547 -9.99 -18.21 -15.81
CA ASN A 547 -9.42 -19.36 -15.13
C ASN A 547 -8.31 -18.97 -14.15
N ILE A 548 -7.42 -18.05 -14.52
CA ILE A 548 -6.36 -17.55 -13.62
C ILE A 548 -6.96 -16.82 -12.41
N ILE A 549 -7.94 -15.94 -12.63
CA ILE A 549 -8.57 -15.15 -11.58
C ILE A 549 -9.39 -16.04 -10.64
N LEU A 550 -10.17 -16.99 -11.16
CA LEU A 550 -10.93 -17.93 -10.33
C LEU A 550 -9.99 -18.80 -9.48
N ARG A 551 -8.87 -19.28 -10.04
CA ARG A 551 -7.84 -19.99 -9.27
C ARG A 551 -7.29 -19.11 -8.15
N TYR A 552 -6.89 -17.88 -8.47
CA TYR A 552 -6.39 -16.93 -7.49
C TYR A 552 -7.41 -16.66 -6.36
N VAL A 553 -8.67 -16.36 -6.69
CA VAL A 553 -9.74 -16.15 -5.70
C VAL A 553 -9.96 -17.39 -4.83
N HIS A 554 -9.93 -18.59 -5.43
CA HIS A 554 -10.03 -19.85 -4.70
C HIS A 554 -8.88 -20.00 -3.69
N GLN A 555 -7.64 -19.73 -4.10
CA GLN A 555 -6.47 -19.81 -3.23
C GLN A 555 -6.51 -18.80 -2.09
N VAL A 556 -6.94 -17.56 -2.37
CA VAL A 556 -7.16 -16.53 -1.36
C VAL A 556 -8.19 -17.01 -0.32
N SER A 557 -9.33 -17.55 -0.78
CA SER A 557 -10.40 -18.05 0.07
C SER A 557 -9.96 -19.25 0.92
N GLN A 558 -9.33 -20.24 0.30
CA GLN A 558 -8.82 -21.45 0.97
C GLN A 558 -7.82 -21.09 2.07
N ARG A 559 -6.87 -20.18 1.77
CA ARG A 559 -5.89 -19.71 2.76
C ARG A 559 -6.57 -19.00 3.93
N ARG A 560 -7.56 -18.15 3.65
CA ARG A 560 -8.33 -17.43 4.69
C ARG A 560 -9.07 -18.43 5.60
N GLY A 561 -9.66 -19.47 5.01
CA GLY A 561 -10.28 -20.59 5.73
C GLY A 561 -9.27 -21.33 6.60
N PHE A 562 -8.13 -21.74 6.05
CA PHE A 562 -7.09 -22.44 6.80
C PHE A 562 -6.57 -21.64 8.01
N VAL A 563 -6.33 -20.34 7.82
CA VAL A 563 -5.90 -19.44 8.91
C VAL A 563 -6.99 -19.34 9.99
N TYR A 564 -8.26 -19.28 9.60
CA TYR A 564 -9.38 -19.28 10.53
C TYR A 564 -9.48 -20.58 11.34
N TYR A 565 -9.43 -21.74 10.68
CA TYR A 565 -9.53 -23.05 11.35
C TYR A 565 -8.35 -23.30 12.30
N MET A 566 -7.15 -22.81 11.97
CA MET A 566 -5.97 -22.86 12.85
C MET A 566 -6.01 -21.82 13.98
N SER A 567 -6.99 -20.92 13.99
CA SER A 567 -7.08 -19.87 15.00
C SER A 567 -7.72 -20.39 16.30
N ARG A 568 -7.31 -19.79 17.43
CA ARG A 568 -7.94 -20.05 18.73
C ARG A 568 -9.44 -19.78 18.74
N ARG A 569 -9.93 -18.87 17.88
CA ARG A 569 -11.36 -18.56 17.78
C ARG A 569 -12.16 -19.74 17.26
N ALA A 570 -11.68 -20.41 16.20
CA ALA A 570 -12.34 -21.60 15.67
C ALA A 570 -12.28 -22.76 16.65
N VAL A 571 -11.12 -22.98 17.29
CA VAL A 571 -10.99 -24.01 18.35
C VAL A 571 -11.95 -23.72 19.50
N LYS A 572 -12.03 -22.46 19.95
CA LYS A 572 -12.98 -22.06 21.00
C LYS A 572 -14.42 -22.29 20.57
N PHE A 573 -14.80 -21.91 19.36
CA PHE A 573 -16.15 -22.14 18.83
C PHE A 573 -16.52 -23.63 18.82
N ILE A 574 -15.60 -24.50 18.41
CA ILE A 574 -15.81 -25.96 18.47
C ILE A 574 -15.96 -26.44 19.91
N LEU A 575 -15.13 -25.93 20.84
CA LEU A 575 -15.25 -26.25 22.26
C LEU A 575 -16.58 -25.78 22.85
N ASP A 576 -17.01 -24.55 22.51
CA ASP A 576 -18.27 -23.97 22.96
C ASP A 576 -19.46 -24.82 22.46
N ILE A 577 -19.44 -25.27 21.19
CA ILE A 577 -20.44 -26.21 20.65
C ILE A 577 -20.44 -27.55 21.38
N LEU A 578 -19.25 -28.12 21.66
CA LEU A 578 -19.13 -29.39 22.39
C LEU A 578 -19.64 -29.25 23.83
N GLU A 579 -19.42 -28.11 24.47
CA GLU A 579 -19.95 -27.80 25.80
C GLU A 579 -21.48 -27.64 25.77
N GLU A 580 -22.04 -26.97 24.76
CA GLU A 580 -23.49 -26.87 24.56
C GLU A 580 -24.11 -28.25 24.32
N GLN A 581 -23.50 -29.11 23.50
CA GLN A 581 -23.96 -30.47 23.27
C GLN A 581 -23.93 -31.33 24.54
N LYS A 582 -22.87 -31.21 25.36
CA LYS A 582 -22.79 -31.87 26.67
C LYS A 582 -23.85 -31.37 27.66
N LYS A 583 -24.18 -30.07 27.64
CA LYS A 583 -25.26 -29.49 28.47
C LYS A 583 -26.65 -29.90 27.98
N SER A 584 -26.82 -30.12 26.68
CA SER A 584 -28.09 -30.55 26.07
C SER A 584 -28.34 -32.06 26.12
N SER A 585 -27.33 -32.87 26.46
CA SER A 585 -27.50 -34.31 26.64
C SER A 585 -28.21 -34.57 27.99
N PRO A 586 -29.40 -35.19 28.03
CA PRO A 586 -30.10 -35.44 29.28
C PRO A 586 -29.29 -36.39 30.16
N GLN A 587 -29.10 -36.02 31.43
CA GLN A 587 -28.64 -36.96 32.47
C GLN A 587 -29.60 -38.15 32.44
N ALA A 588 -29.12 -39.31 31.97
CA ALA A 588 -29.82 -40.56 32.15
C ALA A 588 -30.01 -40.75 33.66
N GLN A 589 -31.26 -40.73 34.11
CA GLN A 589 -31.63 -41.10 35.47
C GLN A 589 -31.20 -42.54 35.70
N ASP A 590 -30.12 -42.72 36.46
CA ASP A 590 -29.81 -43.98 37.13
C ASP A 590 -30.92 -44.22 38.17
N ASN A 591 -31.98 -44.93 37.77
CA ASN A 591 -32.91 -45.55 38.70
C ASN A 591 -32.27 -46.86 39.17
N ARG A 592 -31.77 -46.85 40.41
CA ARG A 592 -31.64 -48.04 41.25
C ARG A 592 -32.34 -47.83 42.57
#